data_AF-A0A8A2VIU1-F1
#
_entry.id   AF-A0A8A2VIU1-F1
#
_cell.length_a   1.000
_cell.length_b   1.000
_cell.length_c   1.000
_cell.angle_alpha   90.00
_cell.angle_beta   90.00
_cell.angle_gamma   90.00
#
_symmetry.space_group_name_H-M   'P 1'
#
loop_
_entity.id
_entity.type
_entity.pdbx_description
1 polymer ?
#
loop_
_entity_poly.entity_id
_entity_poly.type
_entity_poly.pdbx_seq_one_letter_code
_entity_poly.pdbx_strand_id
1 'polypeptide(L)'
;MSEFAFELELCARLEERQEGVVARQLGASVADPGGRILDVVCVEPGPEFDDRVAITGESIPDAAIDADVGTGRARYWKDAFDCHPDHARRVTERACEIGFFERERHKSREYVRQVARYPDWYGRIVGIENKPDLGRPGDLEAQLRTDASLALVDEVVLATESYVTRAHLNRIPDAVGVWRVHRPTDPTDADAAPEIEVVREPTQLSVDDPGIEPREFHPGRTDVAVVDRDAKARARRRLAERAYGKGWRTYAFPDCEACRPADGTGATLPYCEWKERVVDAGSECGPSCPGYDPDSEADVDLEAERARRTAWVADPAGTRRRQSGLDQFR
;
A
#
# COMPACT_ATOMS: atom_id res chain seq x y z
N MET A 1 -6.53 -22.22 2.12
CA MET A 1 -5.84 -21.42 3.17
C MET A 1 -6.80 -20.39 3.75
N SER A 2 -6.47 -19.66 4.84
CA SER A 2 -7.20 -18.43 5.19
C SER A 2 -6.84 -17.30 4.22
N GLU A 3 -7.73 -16.34 3.99
CA GLU A 3 -7.46 -15.18 3.11
C GLU A 3 -6.27 -14.36 3.64
N PHE A 4 -6.17 -14.20 4.96
CA PHE A 4 -5.05 -13.50 5.60
C PHE A 4 -3.70 -14.17 5.36
N ALA A 5 -3.59 -15.48 5.58
CA ALA A 5 -2.34 -16.20 5.34
C ALA A 5 -1.96 -16.17 3.85
N PHE A 6 -2.94 -16.33 2.96
CA PHE A 6 -2.73 -16.26 1.51
C PHE A 6 -2.16 -14.91 1.10
N GLU A 7 -2.74 -13.82 1.61
CA GLU A 7 -2.28 -12.47 1.33
C GLU A 7 -0.85 -12.21 1.82
N LEU A 8 -0.50 -12.64 3.03
CA LEU A 8 0.85 -12.45 3.57
C LEU A 8 1.91 -13.24 2.80
N GLU A 9 1.63 -14.51 2.50
CA GLU A 9 2.53 -15.35 1.72
C GLU A 9 2.73 -14.81 0.31
N LEU A 10 1.65 -14.31 -0.31
CA LEU A 10 1.75 -13.65 -1.62
C LEU A 10 2.56 -12.35 -1.54
N CYS A 11 2.36 -11.51 -0.51
CA CYS A 11 3.16 -10.28 -0.34
C CYS A 11 4.65 -10.58 -0.19
N ALA A 12 5.01 -11.57 0.64
CA ALA A 12 6.39 -12.00 0.82
C ALA A 12 6.99 -12.48 -0.52
N ARG A 13 6.24 -13.30 -1.27
CA ARG A 13 6.67 -13.78 -2.58
C ARG A 13 6.85 -12.65 -3.60
N LEU A 14 5.97 -11.66 -3.58
CA LEU A 14 6.06 -10.50 -4.47
C LEU A 14 7.26 -9.63 -4.12
N GLU A 15 7.50 -9.34 -2.84
CA GLU A 15 8.68 -8.57 -2.41
C GLU A 15 10.00 -9.21 -2.87
N GLU A 16 10.09 -10.53 -2.94
CA GLU A 16 11.27 -11.24 -3.45
C GLU A 16 11.44 -11.18 -4.97
N ARG A 17 10.33 -11.13 -5.73
CA ARG A 17 10.35 -11.30 -7.20
C ARG A 17 10.52 -10.00 -7.97
N GLN A 18 10.15 -8.88 -7.38
CA GLN A 18 10.06 -7.59 -8.06
C GLN A 18 10.69 -6.49 -7.22
N GLU A 19 11.39 -5.59 -7.89
CA GLU A 19 11.85 -4.34 -7.30
C GLU A 19 10.67 -3.40 -7.05
N GLY A 20 10.77 -2.57 -6.01
CA GLY A 20 9.77 -1.56 -5.68
C GLY A 20 9.13 -1.77 -4.31
N VAL A 21 7.87 -1.34 -4.19
CA VAL A 21 7.13 -1.36 -2.93
C VAL A 21 5.92 -2.26 -3.03
N VAL A 22 5.81 -3.20 -2.10
CA VAL A 22 4.60 -4.00 -1.88
C VAL A 22 3.89 -3.47 -0.64
N ALA A 23 2.60 -3.20 -0.77
CA ALA A 23 1.75 -2.77 0.33
C ALA A 23 0.41 -3.47 0.30
N ARG A 24 -0.26 -3.50 1.45
CA ARG A 24 -1.54 -4.19 1.59
C ARG A 24 -2.66 -3.29 2.07
N GLN A 25 -3.89 -3.65 1.72
CA GLN A 25 -5.12 -3.07 2.27
C GLN A 25 -5.13 -1.53 2.13
N LEU A 26 -5.11 -1.06 0.88
CA LEU A 26 -5.05 0.37 0.55
C LEU A 26 -6.32 0.85 -0.14
N GLY A 27 -6.86 1.97 0.33
CA GLY A 27 -8.03 2.59 -0.27
C GLY A 27 -7.74 3.10 -1.68
N ALA A 28 -8.59 2.73 -2.63
CA ALA A 28 -8.42 2.95 -4.07
C ALA A 28 -9.67 3.59 -4.73
N SER A 29 -10.60 4.11 -3.93
CA SER A 29 -11.70 4.92 -4.42
C SER A 29 -11.28 6.39 -4.60
N VAL A 30 -11.90 7.09 -5.56
CA VAL A 30 -11.61 8.50 -5.83
C VAL A 30 -12.77 9.37 -5.38
N ALA A 31 -13.95 9.07 -5.88
CA ALA A 31 -15.13 9.86 -5.63
C ALA A 31 -15.85 9.44 -4.33
N ASP A 32 -15.67 8.20 -3.82
CA ASP A 32 -16.29 7.72 -2.57
C ASP A 32 -15.21 7.22 -1.61
N PRO A 33 -14.55 8.12 -0.87
CA PRO A 33 -13.43 7.77 0.00
C PRO A 33 -13.76 6.61 0.94
N GLY A 34 -13.03 5.50 0.81
CA GLY A 34 -13.25 4.28 1.60
C GLY A 34 -14.15 3.22 0.96
N GLY A 35 -14.81 3.53 -0.17
CA GLY A 35 -15.70 2.59 -0.89
C GLY A 35 -14.99 1.42 -1.58
N ARG A 36 -13.67 1.49 -1.81
CA ARG A 36 -12.87 0.40 -2.38
C ARG A 36 -11.50 0.33 -1.71
N ILE A 37 -11.09 -0.87 -1.34
CA ILE A 37 -9.77 -1.20 -0.77
C ILE A 37 -9.15 -2.27 -1.65
N LEU A 38 -7.94 -2.05 -2.18
CA LEU A 38 -7.16 -3.09 -2.85
C LEU A 38 -6.43 -3.94 -1.82
N ASP A 39 -6.45 -5.25 -1.99
CA ASP A 39 -5.82 -6.18 -1.05
C ASP A 39 -4.31 -6.03 -1.07
N VAL A 40 -3.69 -6.08 -2.26
CA VAL A 40 -2.26 -5.88 -2.44
C VAL A 40 -2.01 -4.87 -3.56
N VAL A 41 -1.03 -4.01 -3.34
CA VAL A 41 -0.60 -2.98 -4.29
C VAL A 41 0.90 -3.08 -4.45
N CYS A 42 1.33 -3.26 -5.69
CA CYS A 42 2.75 -3.23 -6.08
C CYS A 42 3.02 -1.91 -6.81
N VAL A 43 4.04 -1.19 -6.39
CA VAL A 43 4.46 0.07 -6.99
C VAL A 43 5.89 -0.07 -7.48
N GLU A 44 6.07 0.01 -8.79
CA GLU A 44 7.39 -0.01 -9.40
C GLU A 44 8.15 1.30 -9.11
N PRO A 45 9.48 1.25 -8.94
CA PRO A 45 10.28 2.45 -8.79
C PRO A 45 10.28 3.24 -10.10
N GLY A 46 10.03 4.54 -10.00
CA GLY A 46 10.17 5.51 -11.08
C GLY A 46 11.59 6.09 -11.13
N PRO A 47 11.85 7.04 -12.06
CA PRO A 47 13.18 7.58 -12.31
C PRO A 47 13.79 8.34 -11.11
N GLU A 48 12.96 8.96 -10.28
CA GLU A 48 13.39 9.74 -9.11
C GLU A 48 13.07 9.02 -7.78
N PHE A 49 13.10 7.67 -7.77
CA PHE A 49 12.82 6.86 -6.58
C PHE A 49 13.77 7.19 -5.40
N ASP A 50 15.07 7.29 -5.67
CA ASP A 50 16.08 7.61 -4.64
C ASP A 50 15.85 9.00 -4.02
N ASP A 51 15.41 9.97 -4.82
CA ASP A 51 15.06 11.31 -4.33
C ASP A 51 13.88 11.26 -3.37
N ARG A 52 12.88 10.40 -3.63
CA ARG A 52 11.75 10.20 -2.72
C ARG A 52 12.20 9.55 -1.42
N VAL A 53 13.05 8.53 -1.49
CA VAL A 53 13.58 7.82 -0.32
C VAL A 53 14.36 8.78 0.58
N ALA A 54 15.11 9.71 0.00
CA ALA A 54 15.90 10.69 0.75
C ALA A 54 15.07 11.72 1.55
N ILE A 55 13.77 11.89 1.25
CA ILE A 55 12.92 12.86 1.95
C ILE A 55 12.52 12.36 3.33
N THR A 56 11.86 11.20 3.40
CA THR A 56 11.27 10.64 4.63
C THR A 56 10.85 9.18 4.42
N GLY A 57 10.88 8.36 5.48
CA GLY A 57 10.31 7.00 5.49
C GLY A 57 8.78 6.98 5.50
N GLU A 58 8.15 8.10 5.84
CA GLU A 58 6.70 8.22 5.99
C GLU A 58 5.97 8.53 4.67
N SER A 59 4.66 8.31 4.61
CA SER A 59 3.83 8.84 3.52
C SER A 59 3.73 10.37 3.58
N ILE A 60 3.96 11.05 2.45
CA ILE A 60 3.79 12.49 2.34
C ILE A 60 2.31 12.80 2.04
N PRO A 61 1.64 13.67 2.82
CA PRO A 61 0.24 14.03 2.54
C PRO A 61 0.08 14.69 1.17
N ASP A 62 -0.90 14.23 0.40
CA ASP A 62 -1.25 14.79 -0.93
C ASP A 62 -1.46 16.30 -0.91
N ALA A 63 -2.16 16.78 0.11
CA ALA A 63 -2.43 18.20 0.30
C ALA A 63 -1.16 19.01 0.58
N ALA A 64 -0.09 18.41 1.11
CA ALA A 64 1.21 19.07 1.27
C ALA A 64 1.97 19.14 -0.07
N ILE A 65 1.80 18.12 -0.92
CA ILE A 65 2.40 18.05 -2.26
C ILE A 65 1.74 19.09 -3.18
N ASP A 66 0.40 19.20 -3.13
CA ASP A 66 -0.38 20.16 -3.93
C ASP A 66 -0.39 21.58 -3.36
N ALA A 67 0.09 21.79 -2.13
CA ALA A 67 0.17 23.11 -1.54
C ALA A 67 1.05 24.02 -2.39
N ASP A 68 0.69 25.31 -2.47
CA ASP A 68 1.53 26.32 -3.12
C ASP A 68 2.68 26.69 -2.18
N VAL A 69 3.57 25.73 -1.91
CA VAL A 69 4.79 25.82 -1.09
C VAL A 69 5.93 25.25 -1.93
N GLY A 70 6.83 26.09 -2.41
CA GLY A 70 8.01 25.65 -3.17
C GLY A 70 9.24 25.46 -2.29
N THR A 71 10.36 25.07 -2.92
CA THR A 71 11.68 24.98 -2.27
C THR A 71 12.44 26.31 -2.19
N GLY A 72 12.02 27.34 -2.94
CA GLY A 72 12.74 28.60 -3.06
C GLY A 72 12.45 29.59 -1.94
N ARG A 73 11.18 29.94 -1.76
CA ARG A 73 10.74 31.00 -0.82
C ARG A 73 9.71 30.44 0.16
N ALA A 74 9.94 30.70 1.45
CA ALA A 74 8.98 30.37 2.49
C ALA A 74 7.68 31.16 2.34
N ARG A 75 6.55 30.51 2.57
CA ARG A 75 5.21 31.07 2.40
C ARG A 75 4.40 30.97 3.68
N TYR A 76 3.53 31.93 3.91
CA TYR A 76 2.67 31.92 5.08
C TYR A 76 1.71 30.74 4.95
N TRP A 77 1.78 29.78 5.88
CA TRP A 77 1.11 28.49 5.68
C TRP A 77 -0.40 28.62 5.48
N LYS A 78 -1.06 29.65 6.06
CA LYS A 78 -2.51 29.85 5.88
C LYS A 78 -2.90 30.26 4.47
N ASP A 79 -1.97 30.81 3.69
CA ASP A 79 -2.20 31.27 2.32
C ASP A 79 -1.76 30.21 1.28
N ALA A 80 -1.26 29.06 1.73
CA ALA A 80 -0.61 28.07 0.87
C ALA A 80 -1.50 26.88 0.47
N PHE A 81 -2.71 26.76 1.04
CA PHE A 81 -3.60 25.63 0.82
C PHE A 81 -4.98 26.08 0.34
N ASP A 82 -5.55 25.31 -0.59
CA ASP A 82 -6.94 25.46 -1.02
C ASP A 82 -7.87 24.51 -0.25
N CYS A 83 -7.90 24.64 1.08
CA CYS A 83 -8.76 23.81 1.94
C CYS A 83 -9.09 24.50 3.27
N HIS A 84 -9.94 23.86 4.08
CA HIS A 84 -10.31 24.39 5.40
C HIS A 84 -9.08 24.63 6.30
N PRO A 85 -9.00 25.76 7.05
CA PRO A 85 -7.80 26.12 7.83
C PRO A 85 -7.34 25.07 8.84
N ASP A 86 -8.26 24.35 9.49
CA ASP A 86 -7.89 23.28 10.43
C ASP A 86 -7.26 22.09 9.72
N HIS A 87 -7.68 21.78 8.49
CA HIS A 87 -7.05 20.74 7.67
C HIS A 87 -5.67 21.20 7.22
N ALA A 88 -5.55 22.43 6.70
CA ALA A 88 -4.27 23.03 6.34
C ALA A 88 -3.26 23.02 7.50
N ARG A 89 -3.72 23.31 8.73
CA ARG A 89 -2.88 23.23 9.94
C ARG A 89 -2.38 21.81 10.18
N ARG A 90 -3.26 20.81 10.18
CA ARG A 90 -2.86 19.39 10.39
C ARG A 90 -1.87 18.92 9.32
N VAL A 91 -2.11 19.28 8.06
CA VAL A 91 -1.22 18.94 6.94
C VAL A 91 0.13 19.62 7.11
N THR A 92 0.15 20.90 7.48
CA THR A 92 1.39 21.65 7.74
C THR A 92 2.17 21.02 8.90
N GLU A 93 1.50 20.70 10.00
CA GLU A 93 2.10 20.04 11.16
C GLU A 93 2.73 18.71 10.78
N ARG A 94 1.97 17.84 10.11
CA ARG A 94 2.45 16.54 9.65
C ARG A 94 3.62 16.67 8.66
N ALA A 95 3.52 17.57 7.69
CA ALA A 95 4.60 17.78 6.72
C ALA A 95 5.90 18.25 7.38
N CYS A 96 5.83 19.06 8.46
CA CYS A 96 7.00 19.46 9.22
C CYS A 96 7.57 18.32 10.07
N GLU A 97 6.69 17.54 10.71
CA GLU A 97 7.05 16.37 11.52
C GLU A 97 7.85 15.35 10.70
N ILE A 98 7.36 14.99 9.52
CA ILE A 98 8.03 14.02 8.64
C ILE A 98 9.19 14.62 7.84
N GLY A 99 9.49 15.91 8.04
CA GLY A 99 10.62 16.58 7.39
C GLY A 99 10.41 16.99 5.93
N PHE A 100 9.20 16.90 5.37
CA PHE A 100 8.89 17.39 4.03
C PHE A 100 8.83 18.93 3.96
N PHE A 101 8.34 19.56 5.02
CA PHE A 101 8.40 21.01 5.21
C PHE A 101 9.42 21.39 6.27
N GLU A 102 10.01 22.57 6.11
CA GLU A 102 10.72 23.28 7.16
C GLU A 102 9.98 24.55 7.55
N ARG A 103 10.18 25.00 8.80
CA ARG A 103 9.53 26.16 9.37
C ARG A 103 10.48 27.34 9.47
N GLU A 104 10.00 28.50 9.07
CA GLU A 104 10.64 29.80 9.27
C GLU A 104 9.70 30.71 10.04
N ARG A 105 10.24 31.54 10.94
CA ARG A 105 9.43 32.49 11.72
C ARG A 105 9.80 33.92 11.38
N HIS A 106 8.84 34.65 10.82
CA HIS A 106 8.97 36.08 10.56
C HIS A 106 8.04 36.83 11.51
N LYS A 107 8.62 37.51 12.51
CA LYS A 107 7.87 38.17 13.59
C LYS A 107 6.93 37.16 14.28
N SER A 108 5.62 37.40 14.29
CA SER A 108 4.60 36.54 14.90
C SER A 108 4.00 35.50 13.94
N ARG A 109 4.44 35.46 12.67
CA ARG A 109 3.88 34.59 11.63
C ARG A 109 4.81 33.43 11.31
N GLU A 110 4.21 32.27 11.08
CA GLU A 110 4.88 31.03 10.70
C GLU A 110 4.83 30.84 9.19
N TYR A 111 5.97 30.59 8.59
CA TYR A 111 6.14 30.36 7.17
C TYR A 111 6.73 28.96 6.97
N VAL A 112 6.40 28.34 5.85
CA VAL A 112 6.88 27.01 5.51
C VAL A 112 7.48 26.98 4.11
N ARG A 113 8.43 26.06 3.91
CA ARG A 113 9.11 25.80 2.65
C ARG A 113 9.28 24.29 2.47
N GLN A 114 9.19 23.80 1.24
CA GLN A 114 9.52 22.41 0.94
C GLN A 114 11.04 22.20 1.04
N VAL A 115 11.47 21.08 1.63
CA VAL A 115 12.89 20.74 1.74
C VAL A 115 13.49 20.28 0.41
N ALA A 116 12.66 19.69 -0.44
CA ALA A 116 12.99 19.20 -1.78
C ALA A 116 11.79 19.36 -2.70
N ARG A 117 12.03 19.41 -4.01
CA ARG A 117 10.94 19.32 -4.99
C ARG A 117 10.34 17.93 -4.89
N TYR A 118 9.01 17.82 -4.96
CA TYR A 118 8.37 16.51 -5.01
C TYR A 118 8.78 15.76 -6.29
N PRO A 119 9.36 14.54 -6.16
CA PRO A 119 9.94 13.80 -7.29
C PRO A 119 8.91 12.99 -8.09
N ASP A 120 9.24 12.69 -9.36
CA ASP A 120 8.56 11.70 -10.20
C ASP A 120 9.11 10.29 -9.90
N TRP A 121 8.63 9.71 -8.80
CA TRP A 121 9.33 8.61 -8.13
C TRP A 121 8.70 7.23 -8.31
N TYR A 122 7.48 7.12 -8.85
CA TYR A 122 6.79 5.84 -9.01
C TYR A 122 6.44 5.57 -10.48
N GLY A 123 6.56 4.30 -10.86
CA GLY A 123 6.21 3.80 -12.19
C GLY A 123 4.82 3.17 -12.21
N ARG A 124 4.72 1.95 -12.76
CA ARG A 124 3.46 1.20 -12.80
C ARG A 124 2.98 0.86 -11.39
N ILE A 125 1.66 0.88 -11.23
CA ILE A 125 0.95 0.41 -10.05
C ILE A 125 0.12 -0.81 -10.46
N VAL A 126 0.36 -1.95 -9.81
CA VAL A 126 -0.43 -3.18 -10.00
C VAL A 126 -1.30 -3.40 -8.77
N GLY A 127 -2.62 -3.48 -8.97
CA GLY A 127 -3.57 -3.88 -7.94
C GLY A 127 -3.82 -5.39 -8.03
N ILE A 128 -3.71 -6.08 -6.90
CA ILE A 128 -3.94 -7.52 -6.82
C ILE A 128 -5.06 -7.77 -5.81
N GLU A 129 -6.12 -8.44 -6.26
CA GLU A 129 -7.22 -8.91 -5.43
C GLU A 129 -7.00 -10.37 -5.07
N ASN A 130 -7.08 -10.69 -3.78
CA ASN A 130 -6.84 -12.03 -3.28
C ASN A 130 -8.16 -12.77 -3.12
N LYS A 131 -8.32 -13.88 -3.84
CA LYS A 131 -9.43 -14.80 -3.64
C LYS A 131 -8.99 -16.26 -3.65
N PRO A 132 -8.49 -16.82 -2.53
CA PRO A 132 -8.02 -18.20 -2.50
C PRO A 132 -9.12 -19.21 -2.89
N ASP A 133 -10.36 -19.01 -2.44
CA ASP A 133 -11.52 -19.86 -2.76
C ASP A 133 -12.53 -19.16 -3.69
N LEU A 134 -12.50 -19.50 -4.99
CA LEU A 134 -13.47 -19.02 -5.98
C LEU A 134 -14.85 -19.68 -5.85
N GLY A 135 -15.00 -20.71 -5.02
CA GLY A 135 -16.30 -21.29 -4.68
C GLY A 135 -17.18 -20.34 -3.86
N ARG A 136 -16.57 -19.35 -3.20
CA ARG A 136 -17.26 -18.32 -2.39
C ARG A 136 -16.79 -16.92 -2.80
N PRO A 137 -17.14 -16.46 -4.01
CA PRO A 137 -16.54 -15.25 -4.58
C PRO A 137 -16.98 -13.97 -3.86
N GLY A 138 -18.10 -13.96 -3.13
CA GLY A 138 -18.61 -12.73 -2.50
C GLY A 138 -18.80 -11.62 -3.54
N ASP A 139 -18.29 -10.43 -3.26
CA ASP A 139 -18.39 -9.25 -4.12
C ASP A 139 -17.29 -9.13 -5.18
N LEU A 140 -16.48 -10.18 -5.38
CA LEU A 140 -15.31 -10.19 -6.26
C LEU A 140 -15.59 -9.63 -7.66
N GLU A 141 -16.68 -10.06 -8.29
CA GLU A 141 -17.02 -9.62 -9.65
C GLU A 141 -17.28 -8.10 -9.70
N ALA A 142 -17.95 -7.57 -8.68
CA ALA A 142 -18.23 -6.13 -8.59
C ALA A 142 -16.95 -5.34 -8.31
N GLN A 143 -16.08 -5.84 -7.45
CA GLN A 143 -14.78 -5.23 -7.15
C GLN A 143 -13.88 -5.15 -8.40
N LEU A 144 -13.69 -6.28 -9.09
CA LEU A 144 -12.86 -6.33 -10.31
C LEU A 144 -13.44 -5.47 -11.43
N ARG A 145 -14.77 -5.39 -11.54
CA ARG A 145 -15.43 -4.48 -12.49
C ARG A 145 -15.17 -3.02 -12.14
N THR A 146 -15.24 -2.65 -10.87
CA THR A 146 -14.88 -1.31 -10.39
C THR A 146 -13.44 -0.98 -10.72
N ASP A 147 -12.49 -1.88 -10.45
CA ASP A 147 -11.08 -1.61 -10.69
C ASP A 147 -10.77 -1.44 -12.18
N ALA A 148 -11.33 -2.30 -13.03
CA ALA A 148 -11.19 -2.20 -14.49
C ALA A 148 -11.86 -0.95 -15.06
N SER A 149 -13.03 -0.57 -14.53
CA SER A 149 -13.82 0.59 -14.97
C SER A 149 -13.21 1.93 -14.55
N LEU A 150 -12.69 2.00 -13.32
CA LEU A 150 -12.04 3.19 -12.79
C LEU A 150 -10.62 3.35 -13.37
N ALA A 151 -9.93 2.22 -13.62
CA ALA A 151 -8.57 2.19 -14.12
C ALA A 151 -7.62 3.06 -13.27
N LEU A 152 -7.73 2.94 -11.94
CA LEU A 152 -6.86 3.67 -11.02
C LEU A 152 -5.43 3.11 -11.05
N VAL A 153 -5.29 1.79 -11.18
CA VAL A 153 -4.01 1.08 -11.30
C VAL A 153 -3.75 0.73 -12.77
N ASP A 154 -2.49 0.54 -13.13
CA ASP A 154 -2.08 0.19 -14.50
C ASP A 154 -2.55 -1.20 -14.88
N GLU A 155 -2.52 -2.13 -13.93
CA GLU A 155 -2.92 -3.51 -14.12
C GLU A 155 -3.68 -4.01 -12.88
N VAL A 156 -4.67 -4.88 -13.12
CA VAL A 156 -5.45 -5.54 -12.08
C VAL A 156 -5.28 -7.04 -12.23
N VAL A 157 -4.99 -7.73 -11.13
CA VAL A 157 -4.79 -9.18 -11.09
C VAL A 157 -5.69 -9.80 -10.03
N LEU A 158 -6.31 -10.92 -10.35
CA LEU A 158 -6.92 -11.82 -9.38
C LEU A 158 -5.91 -12.94 -9.03
N ALA A 159 -5.51 -13.03 -7.77
CA ALA A 159 -4.69 -14.13 -7.26
C ALA A 159 -5.55 -15.16 -6.51
N THR A 160 -5.42 -16.45 -6.85
CA THR A 160 -6.27 -17.51 -6.29
C THR A 160 -5.55 -18.84 -6.11
N GLU A 161 -5.94 -19.64 -5.11
CA GLU A 161 -5.51 -21.05 -5.00
C GLU A 161 -6.38 -21.98 -5.85
N SER A 162 -7.60 -21.53 -6.16
CA SER A 162 -8.60 -22.33 -6.84
C SER A 162 -8.16 -22.68 -8.25
N TYR A 163 -8.51 -23.89 -8.68
CA TYR A 163 -8.37 -24.24 -10.09
C TYR A 163 -9.28 -23.33 -10.95
N VAL A 164 -8.67 -22.61 -11.89
CA VAL A 164 -9.38 -21.63 -12.72
C VAL A 164 -10.02 -22.33 -13.90
N THR A 165 -11.35 -22.33 -13.94
CA THR A 165 -12.11 -22.89 -15.06
C THR A 165 -12.48 -21.80 -16.06
N ARG A 166 -12.89 -22.20 -17.26
CA ARG A 166 -13.45 -21.28 -18.26
C ARG A 166 -14.68 -20.52 -17.73
N ALA A 167 -15.50 -21.17 -16.91
CA ALA A 167 -16.67 -20.54 -16.30
C ALA A 167 -16.28 -19.44 -15.30
N HIS A 168 -15.17 -19.62 -14.57
CA HIS A 168 -14.60 -18.56 -13.72
C HIS A 168 -14.13 -17.38 -14.57
N LEU A 169 -13.33 -17.66 -15.62
CA LEU A 169 -12.80 -16.61 -16.51
C LEU A 169 -13.90 -15.76 -17.15
N ASN A 170 -15.04 -16.36 -17.53
CA ASN A 170 -16.16 -15.63 -18.13
C ASN A 170 -16.83 -14.61 -17.19
N ARG A 171 -16.60 -14.69 -15.87
CA ARG A 171 -17.13 -13.72 -14.89
C ARG A 171 -16.14 -12.61 -14.56
N ILE A 172 -14.88 -12.79 -14.94
CA ILE A 172 -13.80 -11.87 -14.64
C ILE A 172 -13.62 -10.96 -15.86
N PRO A 173 -13.60 -9.61 -15.70
CA PRO A 173 -13.35 -8.70 -16.82
C PRO A 173 -12.11 -9.11 -17.63
N ASP A 174 -12.16 -8.99 -18.97
CA ASP A 174 -11.10 -9.50 -19.84
C ASP A 174 -9.73 -8.85 -19.59
N ALA A 175 -9.71 -7.59 -19.17
CA ALA A 175 -8.49 -6.86 -18.85
C ALA A 175 -7.78 -7.35 -17.56
N VAL A 176 -8.48 -8.07 -16.69
CA VAL A 176 -7.95 -8.51 -15.39
C VAL A 176 -7.09 -9.76 -15.57
N GLY A 177 -5.84 -9.70 -15.12
CA GLY A 177 -4.95 -10.86 -15.06
C GLY A 177 -5.45 -11.89 -14.06
N VAL A 178 -5.11 -13.16 -14.25
CA VAL A 178 -5.49 -14.23 -13.33
C VAL A 178 -4.27 -15.07 -13.03
N TRP A 179 -3.89 -15.08 -11.75
CA TRP A 179 -2.78 -15.84 -11.23
C TRP A 179 -3.30 -16.96 -10.34
N ARG A 180 -2.82 -18.17 -10.61
CA ARG A 180 -3.02 -19.31 -9.74
C ARG A 180 -1.80 -19.49 -8.86
N VAL A 181 -1.99 -19.29 -7.57
CA VAL A 181 -0.97 -19.39 -6.54
C VAL A 181 -1.10 -20.76 -5.87
N HIS A 182 -0.06 -21.57 -5.90
CA HIS A 182 -0.07 -22.88 -5.27
C HIS A 182 1.25 -23.15 -4.55
N ARG A 183 1.19 -23.88 -3.45
CA ARG A 183 2.39 -24.34 -2.77
C ARG A 183 2.93 -25.60 -3.43
N PRO A 184 4.26 -25.72 -3.57
CA PRO A 184 4.86 -26.98 -3.95
C PRO A 184 4.43 -28.07 -2.97
N THR A 185 4.08 -29.24 -3.52
CA THR A 185 3.45 -30.35 -2.78
C THR A 185 4.47 -31.34 -2.22
N ASP A 186 5.77 -31.08 -2.43
CA ASP A 186 6.85 -31.95 -1.97
C ASP A 186 7.03 -31.79 -0.44
N PRO A 187 6.83 -32.86 0.36
CA PRO A 187 6.98 -32.79 1.81
C PRO A 187 8.41 -32.49 2.28
N THR A 188 9.41 -32.61 1.40
CA THR A 188 10.81 -32.24 1.69
C THR A 188 11.05 -30.73 1.61
N ASP A 189 10.08 -29.98 1.08
CA ASP A 189 10.14 -28.52 0.85
C ASP A 189 8.93 -27.84 1.51
N ALA A 190 8.63 -28.21 2.76
CA ALA A 190 7.52 -27.63 3.53
C ALA A 190 7.66 -26.10 3.77
N ASP A 191 8.89 -25.58 3.64
CA ASP A 191 9.23 -24.17 3.74
C ASP A 191 9.44 -23.50 2.35
N ALA A 192 8.97 -24.13 1.27
CA ALA A 192 9.10 -23.54 -0.05
C ALA A 192 8.03 -22.47 -0.29
N ALA A 193 8.49 -21.33 -0.82
CA ALA A 193 7.65 -20.19 -1.15
C ALA A 193 6.57 -20.55 -2.20
N PRO A 194 5.40 -19.88 -2.19
CA PRO A 194 4.35 -20.18 -3.14
C PRO A 194 4.78 -19.91 -4.60
N GLU A 195 4.37 -20.80 -5.50
CA GLU A 195 4.54 -20.66 -6.94
C GLU A 195 3.35 -19.91 -7.53
N ILE A 196 3.64 -19.03 -8.49
CA ILE A 196 2.63 -18.24 -9.20
C ILE A 196 2.59 -18.70 -10.65
N GLU A 197 1.51 -19.37 -11.03
CA GLU A 197 1.17 -19.74 -12.41
C GLU A 197 0.30 -18.64 -13.02
N VAL A 198 0.74 -18.06 -14.14
CA VAL A 198 -0.07 -17.06 -14.86
C VAL A 198 -1.06 -17.76 -15.77
N VAL A 199 -2.35 -17.76 -15.39
CA VAL A 199 -3.44 -18.34 -16.19
C VAL A 199 -3.88 -17.38 -17.29
N ARG A 200 -3.88 -16.08 -17.00
CA ARG A 200 -4.16 -15.00 -17.94
C ARG A 200 -3.30 -13.79 -17.59
N GLU A 201 -2.61 -13.23 -18.56
CA GLU A 201 -1.86 -11.98 -18.39
C GLU A 201 -2.83 -10.80 -18.19
N PRO A 202 -2.53 -9.86 -17.28
CA PRO A 202 -3.29 -8.62 -17.19
C PRO A 202 -3.10 -7.78 -18.45
N THR A 203 -4.10 -6.96 -18.76
CA THR A 203 -4.01 -5.94 -19.82
C THR A 203 -3.83 -4.57 -19.17
N GLN A 204 -2.93 -3.77 -19.72
CA GLN A 204 -2.73 -2.40 -19.28
C GLN A 204 -4.02 -1.58 -19.43
N LEU A 205 -4.43 -0.94 -18.33
CA LEU A 205 -5.59 -0.06 -18.27
C LEU A 205 -5.23 1.38 -18.64
N SER A 206 -6.20 2.12 -19.17
CA SER A 206 -6.05 3.54 -19.53
C SER A 206 -6.06 4.44 -18.29
N VAL A 207 -4.92 4.56 -17.61
CA VAL A 207 -4.78 5.40 -16.41
C VAL A 207 -4.85 6.91 -16.71
N ASP A 208 -4.53 7.30 -17.95
CA ASP A 208 -4.56 8.68 -18.44
C ASP A 208 -5.92 9.14 -18.96
N ASP A 209 -6.86 8.22 -19.18
CA ASP A 209 -8.22 8.56 -19.59
C ASP A 209 -9.14 8.69 -18.36
N PRO A 210 -10.23 9.48 -18.45
CA PRO A 210 -11.27 9.48 -17.43
C PRO A 210 -11.78 8.07 -17.14
N GLY A 211 -11.95 7.76 -15.86
CA GLY A 211 -12.48 6.48 -15.38
C GLY A 211 -13.92 6.59 -14.91
N ILE A 212 -14.57 5.45 -14.75
CA ILE A 212 -15.92 5.36 -14.17
C ILE A 212 -15.85 4.61 -12.84
N GLU A 213 -16.26 5.25 -11.76
CA GLU A 213 -16.37 4.65 -10.44
C GLU A 213 -17.84 4.27 -10.17
N PRO A 214 -18.19 2.98 -10.15
CA PRO A 214 -19.51 2.53 -9.74
C PRO A 214 -19.83 2.92 -8.29
N ARG A 215 -21.09 3.25 -8.03
CA ARG A 215 -21.62 3.67 -6.73
C ARG A 215 -22.68 2.68 -6.27
N GLU A 216 -23.82 3.18 -5.83
CA GLU A 216 -24.95 2.38 -5.43
C GLU A 216 -25.49 1.55 -6.61
N PHE A 217 -25.62 0.25 -6.39
CA PHE A 217 -26.22 -0.69 -7.32
C PHE A 217 -27.71 -0.81 -7.03
N HIS A 218 -28.54 -0.62 -8.06
CA HIS A 218 -29.99 -0.81 -7.99
C HIS A 218 -30.41 -1.89 -9.01
N PRO A 219 -31.58 -2.52 -8.84
CA PRO A 219 -32.13 -3.39 -9.87
C PRO A 219 -32.28 -2.65 -11.21
N GLY A 220 -31.48 -3.03 -12.21
CA GLY A 220 -31.52 -2.48 -13.57
C GLY A 220 -30.80 -1.14 -13.79
N ARG A 221 -30.13 -0.57 -12.77
CA ARG A 221 -29.28 0.63 -12.93
C ARG A 221 -28.15 0.65 -11.90
N THR A 222 -27.04 1.28 -12.24
CA THR A 222 -25.95 1.56 -11.30
C THR A 222 -25.66 3.04 -11.35
N ASP A 223 -25.61 3.67 -10.18
CA ASP A 223 -25.16 5.06 -10.09
C ASP A 223 -23.65 5.08 -10.33
N VAL A 224 -23.15 6.06 -11.09
CA VAL A 224 -21.73 6.12 -11.46
C VAL A 224 -21.19 7.53 -11.27
N ALA A 225 -19.92 7.63 -10.89
CA ALA A 225 -19.17 8.87 -10.94
C ALA A 225 -18.17 8.82 -12.10
N VAL A 226 -18.16 9.87 -12.92
CA VAL A 226 -17.09 10.09 -13.90
C VAL A 226 -15.93 10.74 -13.15
N VAL A 227 -14.78 10.07 -13.16
CA VAL A 227 -13.56 10.53 -12.50
C VAL A 227 -12.61 11.05 -13.58
N ASP A 228 -12.31 12.34 -13.54
CA ASP A 228 -11.38 12.95 -14.49
C ASP A 228 -9.92 12.47 -14.29
N ARG A 229 -9.09 12.73 -15.30
CA ARG A 229 -7.68 12.34 -15.31
C ARG A 229 -6.90 12.91 -14.13
N ASP A 230 -7.14 14.17 -13.77
CA ASP A 230 -6.38 14.85 -12.71
C ASP A 230 -6.74 14.27 -11.33
N ALA A 231 -8.02 13.94 -11.11
CA ALA A 231 -8.49 13.25 -9.92
C ALA A 231 -7.88 11.84 -9.80
N LYS A 232 -7.78 11.11 -10.91
CA LYS A 232 -7.05 9.82 -10.97
C LYS A 232 -5.57 9.99 -10.67
N ALA A 233 -4.90 10.98 -11.27
CA ALA A 233 -3.48 11.24 -11.04
C ALA A 233 -3.19 11.56 -9.56
N ARG A 234 -4.00 12.40 -8.92
CA ARG A 234 -3.89 12.68 -7.47
C ARG A 234 -4.14 11.41 -6.65
N ALA A 235 -5.15 10.62 -6.99
CA ALA A 235 -5.45 9.37 -6.29
C ALA A 235 -4.34 8.32 -6.43
N ARG A 236 -3.72 8.20 -7.61
CA ARG A 236 -2.55 7.34 -7.88
C ARG A 236 -1.35 7.75 -7.04
N ARG A 237 -1.03 9.05 -7.01
CA ARG A 237 0.02 9.59 -6.15
C ARG A 237 -0.24 9.27 -4.68
N ARG A 238 -1.47 9.46 -4.20
CA ARG A 238 -1.86 9.05 -2.83
C ARG A 238 -1.68 7.57 -2.57
N LEU A 239 -2.07 6.73 -3.53
CA LEU A 239 -1.95 5.28 -3.41
C LEU A 239 -0.47 4.88 -3.30
N ALA A 240 0.39 5.44 -4.17
CA ALA A 240 1.83 5.22 -4.14
C ALA A 240 2.47 5.71 -2.83
N GLU A 241 2.15 6.93 -2.38
CA GLU A 241 2.66 7.48 -1.10
C GLU A 241 2.25 6.62 0.09
N ARG A 242 1.00 6.14 0.10
CA ARG A 242 0.50 5.23 1.15
C ARG A 242 1.18 3.87 1.09
N ALA A 243 1.43 3.34 -0.10
CA ALA A 243 2.17 2.10 -0.27
C ALA A 243 3.60 2.25 0.29
N TYR A 244 4.30 3.33 -0.08
CA TYR A 244 5.64 3.62 0.41
C TYR A 244 5.70 3.75 1.94
N GLY A 245 4.80 4.52 2.56
CA GLY A 245 4.81 4.66 4.03
C GLY A 245 4.38 3.38 4.75
N LYS A 246 3.26 2.77 4.35
CA LYS A 246 2.64 1.66 5.07
C LYS A 246 3.34 0.31 4.87
N GLY A 247 3.73 -0.01 3.64
CA GLY A 247 4.16 -1.36 3.27
C GLY A 247 3.09 -2.43 3.53
N TRP A 248 3.50 -3.69 3.63
CA TRP A 248 2.60 -4.82 3.86
C TRP A 248 2.74 -5.49 5.24
N ARG A 249 3.85 -5.26 5.95
CA ARG A 249 4.12 -5.80 7.30
C ARG A 249 3.37 -5.06 8.41
N THR A 250 2.04 -5.00 8.30
CA THR A 250 1.15 -4.31 9.27
C THR A 250 0.33 -5.27 10.11
N TYR A 251 0.91 -6.42 10.48
CA TYR A 251 0.29 -7.46 11.29
C TYR A 251 1.02 -7.60 12.64
N ALA A 252 0.37 -8.23 13.61
CA ALA A 252 0.91 -8.43 14.95
C ALA A 252 1.14 -9.92 15.24
N PHE A 253 1.98 -10.20 16.24
CA PHE A 253 2.17 -11.54 16.77
C PHE A 253 1.25 -11.74 17.99
N PRO A 254 0.44 -12.80 18.03
CA PRO A 254 -0.36 -13.14 19.20
C PRO A 254 0.52 -13.35 20.45
N ASP A 255 0.02 -12.94 21.61
CA ASP A 255 0.59 -13.19 22.94
C ASP A 255 0.28 -14.62 23.43
N CYS A 256 0.66 -15.62 22.62
CA CYS A 256 0.29 -17.01 22.81
C CYS A 256 1.50 -17.94 22.64
N GLU A 257 1.73 -18.87 23.58
CA GLU A 257 2.84 -19.84 23.54
C GLU A 257 2.81 -20.68 22.26
N ALA A 258 1.62 -21.02 21.76
CA ALA A 258 1.44 -21.78 20.54
C ALA A 258 1.76 -20.97 19.26
N CYS A 259 2.03 -19.67 19.34
CA CYS A 259 2.34 -18.83 18.19
C CYS A 259 3.81 -18.45 18.17
N ARG A 260 4.52 -18.82 17.10
CA ARG A 260 5.92 -18.50 16.91
C ARG A 260 6.18 -17.71 15.62
N PRO A 261 7.21 -16.86 15.61
CA PRO A 261 7.74 -16.31 14.36
C PRO A 261 8.28 -17.42 13.46
N ALA A 262 7.89 -17.41 12.18
CA ALA A 262 8.36 -18.36 11.18
C ALA A 262 8.80 -17.65 9.89
N ASP A 263 9.99 -18.01 9.39
CA ASP A 263 10.64 -17.34 8.24
C ASP A 263 10.50 -18.12 6.91
N GLY A 264 9.74 -19.22 6.90
CA GLY A 264 9.67 -20.17 5.77
C GLY A 264 9.03 -19.65 4.48
N THR A 265 8.72 -18.36 4.38
CA THR A 265 8.07 -17.77 3.17
C THR A 265 8.78 -16.52 2.67
N GLY A 266 10.02 -16.30 3.10
CA GLY A 266 10.74 -15.08 2.77
C GLY A 266 10.38 -13.88 3.65
N ALA A 267 9.58 -14.07 4.70
CA ALA A 267 9.26 -13.06 5.69
C ALA A 267 8.88 -13.70 7.01
N THR A 268 9.01 -12.93 8.10
CA THR A 268 8.65 -13.38 9.45
C THR A 268 7.13 -13.32 9.63
N LEU A 269 6.46 -14.47 9.66
CA LEU A 269 5.00 -14.58 9.78
C LEU A 269 4.56 -15.21 11.13
N PRO A 270 3.37 -14.86 11.66
CA PRO A 270 2.84 -15.44 12.89
C PRO A 270 2.27 -16.85 12.64
N TYR A 271 3.08 -17.89 12.88
CA TYR A 271 2.67 -19.28 12.71
C TYR A 271 2.18 -19.88 14.03
N CYS A 272 0.94 -20.35 14.04
CA CYS A 272 0.37 -21.05 15.18
C CYS A 272 0.58 -22.56 15.04
N GLU A 273 1.32 -23.16 15.98
CA GLU A 273 1.58 -24.60 16.03
C GLU A 273 0.30 -25.40 16.34
N TRP A 274 -0.59 -24.86 17.17
CA TRP A 274 -1.87 -25.53 17.49
C TRP A 274 -2.81 -25.59 16.28
N LYS A 275 -2.80 -24.57 15.41
CA LYS A 275 -3.61 -24.55 14.16
C LYS A 275 -2.83 -25.05 12.95
N GLU A 276 -1.53 -25.28 13.09
CA GLU A 276 -0.59 -25.66 12.05
C GLU A 276 -0.64 -24.72 10.81
N ARG A 277 -0.72 -23.40 11.05
CA ARG A 277 -0.77 -22.40 9.97
C ARG A 277 -0.50 -20.98 10.46
N VAL A 278 -0.29 -20.07 9.51
CA VAL A 278 -0.31 -18.62 9.77
C VAL A 278 -1.69 -18.18 10.25
N VAL A 279 -1.72 -17.29 11.26
CA VAL A 279 -2.93 -16.78 11.90
C VAL A 279 -2.93 -15.26 12.00
N ASP A 280 -4.11 -14.66 11.92
CA ASP A 280 -4.29 -13.25 12.28
C ASP A 280 -4.49 -13.10 13.80
N ALA A 281 -3.61 -12.35 14.46
CA ALA A 281 -3.68 -12.08 15.89
C ALA A 281 -5.00 -11.41 16.31
N GLY A 282 -5.51 -10.48 15.50
CA GLY A 282 -6.67 -9.68 15.87
C GLY A 282 -7.99 -10.46 15.87
N SER A 283 -8.07 -11.55 15.11
CA SER A 283 -9.32 -12.26 14.85
C SER A 283 -9.28 -13.75 15.19
N GLU A 284 -8.10 -14.38 15.20
CA GLU A 284 -7.98 -15.83 15.29
C GLU A 284 -7.32 -16.34 16.57
N CYS A 285 -6.50 -15.55 17.26
CA CYS A 285 -5.71 -16.00 18.41
C CYS A 285 -5.89 -15.06 19.61
N GLY A 286 -6.69 -15.49 20.58
CA GLY A 286 -6.98 -14.78 21.82
C GLY A 286 -7.79 -15.65 22.78
N PRO A 287 -8.28 -15.11 23.92
CA PRO A 287 -8.91 -15.89 24.99
C PRO A 287 -10.13 -16.75 24.61
N SER A 288 -10.74 -16.49 23.45
CA SER A 288 -11.83 -17.30 22.88
C SER A 288 -11.37 -18.52 22.09
N CYS A 289 -10.09 -18.60 21.74
CA CYS A 289 -9.50 -19.73 21.01
C CYS A 289 -9.22 -20.88 22.00
N PRO A 290 -9.69 -22.13 21.73
CA PRO A 290 -9.46 -23.27 22.62
C PRO A 290 -8.00 -23.66 22.82
N GLY A 291 -7.11 -23.29 21.89
CA GLY A 291 -5.67 -23.51 21.99
C GLY A 291 -4.87 -22.27 22.37
N TYR A 292 -5.53 -21.22 22.89
CA TYR A 292 -4.84 -20.04 23.39
C TYR A 292 -4.21 -20.34 24.75
N ASP A 293 -2.91 -20.13 24.84
CA ASP A 293 -2.14 -20.21 26.08
C ASP A 293 -1.33 -18.92 26.23
N PRO A 294 -1.68 -18.02 27.17
CA PRO A 294 -1.11 -16.68 27.23
C PRO A 294 0.40 -16.72 27.51
N ASP A 295 1.17 -16.00 26.72
CA ASP A 295 2.61 -15.80 26.88
C ASP A 295 3.00 -14.33 26.66
N SER A 296 4.28 -14.00 26.80
CA SER A 296 4.81 -12.69 26.45
C SER A 296 4.76 -12.43 24.94
N GLU A 297 4.66 -11.16 24.59
CA GLU A 297 4.72 -10.70 23.20
C GLU A 297 6.04 -11.12 22.54
N ALA A 298 5.96 -11.65 21.32
CA ALA A 298 7.14 -12.02 20.56
C ALA A 298 7.98 -10.79 20.21
N ASP A 299 9.28 -10.83 20.48
CA ASP A 299 10.23 -9.77 20.14
C ASP A 299 10.56 -9.79 18.64
N VAL A 300 9.62 -9.30 17.82
CA VAL A 300 9.75 -9.22 16.36
C VAL A 300 9.66 -7.77 15.88
N ASP A 301 10.77 -7.28 15.36
CA ASP A 301 10.85 -5.95 14.75
C ASP A 301 10.63 -6.04 13.22
N LEU A 302 9.35 -5.98 12.82
CA LEU A 302 8.93 -6.02 11.42
C LEU A 302 9.38 -4.77 10.62
N GLU A 303 9.57 -3.64 11.29
CA GLU A 303 10.04 -2.40 10.66
C GLU A 303 11.52 -2.51 10.30
N ALA A 304 12.35 -2.99 11.24
CA ALA A 304 13.75 -3.28 10.96
C ALA A 304 13.91 -4.41 9.93
N GLU A 305 13.02 -5.41 9.91
CA GLU A 305 13.01 -6.41 8.85
C GLU A 305 12.74 -5.78 7.48
N ARG A 306 11.73 -4.92 7.37
CA ARG A 306 11.42 -4.20 6.14
C ARG A 306 12.60 -3.37 5.65
N ALA A 307 13.27 -2.63 6.55
CA ALA A 307 14.45 -1.83 6.22
C ALA A 307 15.63 -2.67 5.72
N ARG A 308 15.78 -3.92 6.19
CA ARG A 308 16.82 -4.84 5.72
C ARG A 308 16.50 -5.45 4.35
N ARG A 309 15.23 -5.66 4.03
CA ARG A 309 14.78 -6.41 2.85
C ARG A 309 14.41 -5.53 1.65
N THR A 310 14.13 -4.25 1.87
CA THR A 310 13.58 -3.36 0.83
C THR A 310 14.41 -2.08 0.70
N ALA A 311 14.16 -1.31 -0.36
CA ALA A 311 14.75 0.01 -0.55
C ALA A 311 14.12 1.11 0.34
N TRP A 312 13.17 0.75 1.20
CA TRP A 312 12.56 1.67 2.15
C TRP A 312 13.53 2.02 3.29
N VAL A 313 13.64 3.30 3.62
CA VAL A 313 14.52 3.80 4.69
C VAL A 313 13.66 4.45 5.76
N ALA A 314 13.71 3.93 6.99
CA ALA A 314 12.91 4.41 8.12
C ALA A 314 13.22 5.87 8.49
N ASP A 315 14.50 6.17 8.73
CA ASP A 315 14.99 7.50 9.09
C ASP A 315 16.09 7.95 8.11
N PRO A 316 15.72 8.44 6.90
CA PRO A 316 16.70 8.95 5.97
C PRO A 316 17.35 10.22 6.54
N ALA A 317 18.60 10.50 6.13
CA ALA A 317 19.34 11.68 6.58
C ALA A 317 18.61 13.03 6.32
N GLY A 318 17.60 13.00 5.45
CA GLY A 318 16.78 14.13 5.06
C GLY A 318 17.48 15.04 4.05
N THR A 319 16.69 15.79 3.29
CA THR A 319 17.19 16.75 2.29
C THR A 319 17.33 18.17 2.84
N ARG A 320 17.20 18.36 4.16
CA ARG A 320 17.31 19.67 4.80
C ARG A 320 18.69 20.27 4.54
N ARG A 321 18.73 21.45 3.90
CA ARG A 321 19.96 22.23 3.78
C ARG A 321 20.39 22.69 5.18
N ARG A 322 21.51 22.15 5.69
CA ARG A 322 22.26 22.84 6.75
C ARG A 322 22.77 24.14 6.15
N GLN A 323 22.34 25.27 6.69
CA GLN A 323 22.88 26.57 6.32
C GLN A 323 24.33 26.63 6.82
N SER A 324 25.28 26.19 6.01
CA SER A 324 26.71 26.35 6.28
C SER A 324 27.07 27.83 6.14
N GLY A 325 27.60 28.44 7.21
CA GLY A 325 28.48 29.62 7.07
C GLY A 325 27.90 30.99 7.38
N LEU A 326 27.13 31.17 8.45
CA LEU A 326 27.00 32.51 9.07
C LEU A 326 28.11 32.82 10.09
N ASP A 327 28.89 31.81 10.48
CA ASP A 327 30.03 31.98 11.41
C ASP A 327 31.32 32.43 10.70
N GLN A 328 31.31 32.59 9.38
CA GLN A 328 32.49 32.96 8.58
C GLN A 328 32.60 34.48 8.31
N PHE A 329 31.68 35.28 8.85
CA PHE A 329 31.79 36.74 8.83
C PHE A 329 31.88 37.24 10.28
N ARG A 330 33.11 37.42 10.76
CA ARG A 330 33.45 38.23 11.93
C ARG A 330 34.57 39.19 11.61
#